data_AF-W0DT31-F1
#
_entry.id   AF-W0DT31-F1
#
_cell.length_a   1.000
_cell.length_b   1.000
_cell.length_c   1.000
_cell.angle_alpha   90.00
_cell.angle_beta   90.00
_cell.angle_gamma   90.00
#
_symmetry.space_group_name_H-M   'P 1'
#
loop_
_entity.id
_entity.type
_entity.pdbx_description
1 polymer ?
#
loop_
_entity_poly.entity_id
_entity_poly.type
_entity_poly.pdbx_seq_one_letter_code
_entity_poly.pdbx_strand_id
1 'polypeptide(L)'
;MVEKKIFSGAMVNVSASEYCESRGTRLSDYELRGVFMKGGYSGSTIFESFRRDVPAEAEAVTNVQYLGTVTGESFFYAARRLEVVIGTALIPKRRREESDSPAGDG
;
A
#
# COMPACT_ATOMS: atom_id res chain seq x y z
N MET A 1 -20.37 -12.59 3.21
CA MET A 1 -19.23 -11.91 3.85
C MET A 1 -18.09 -11.96 2.84
N VAL A 2 -17.71 -10.84 2.22
CA VAL A 2 -16.63 -10.84 1.22
C VAL A 2 -15.31 -10.84 1.97
N GLU A 3 -14.52 -11.90 1.87
CA GLU A 3 -13.14 -11.93 2.36
C GLU A 3 -12.36 -10.83 1.64
N LYS A 4 -12.11 -9.71 2.34
CA LYS A 4 -11.16 -8.71 1.85
C LYS A 4 -9.77 -9.34 1.93
N LYS A 5 -9.14 -9.60 0.78
CA LYS A 5 -7.75 -10.01 0.71
C LYS A 5 -6.89 -8.96 1.40
N ILE A 6 -6.18 -9.36 2.45
CA ILE A 6 -5.29 -8.48 3.21
C ILE A 6 -3.95 -8.44 2.48
N PHE A 7 -3.38 -7.25 2.30
CA PHE A 7 -2.04 -7.11 1.74
C PHE A 7 -1.01 -7.85 2.61
N SER A 8 -0.28 -8.77 1.98
CA SER A 8 0.76 -9.59 2.60
C SER A 8 2.19 -9.20 2.19
N GLY A 9 2.35 -8.18 1.34
CA GLY A 9 3.64 -7.73 0.85
C GLY A 9 4.48 -6.98 1.89
N ALA A 10 5.62 -6.47 1.45
CA ALA A 10 6.57 -5.77 2.32
C ALA A 10 6.10 -4.35 2.64
N MET A 11 6.25 -3.92 3.90
CA MET A 11 6.13 -2.51 4.28
C MET A 11 7.52 -2.02 4.69
N VAL A 12 8.06 -1.07 3.95
CA VAL A 12 9.45 -0.61 4.09
C VAL A 12 9.51 0.91 4.19
N ASN A 13 10.45 1.40 4.98
CA ASN A 13 10.69 2.83 5.15
C ASN A 13 11.89 3.29 4.29
N VAL A 14 11.76 3.11 2.99
CA VAL A 14 12.67 3.61 1.96
C VAL A 14 11.84 4.22 0.83
N SER A 15 12.45 5.01 -0.05
CA SER A 15 11.77 5.53 -1.23
C SER A 15 11.41 4.43 -2.22
N ALA A 16 10.42 4.70 -3.09
CA ALA A 16 10.06 3.77 -4.16
C ALA A 16 11.24 3.50 -5.11
N SER A 17 12.07 4.51 -5.38
CA SER A 17 13.27 4.39 -6.21
C SER A 17 14.28 3.42 -5.60
N GLU A 18 14.64 3.61 -4.32
CA GLU A 18 15.58 2.75 -3.60
C GLU A 18 15.07 1.31 -3.50
N TYR A 19 13.76 1.13 -3.28
CA TYR A 19 13.14 -0.19 -3.30
C TYR A 19 13.30 -0.85 -4.67
N CYS A 20 12.94 -0.16 -5.75
CA CYS A 20 13.06 -0.69 -7.11
C CYS A 20 14.52 -1.05 -7.45
N GLU A 21 15.47 -0.18 -7.12
CA GLU A 21 16.91 -0.40 -7.32
C GLU A 21 17.40 -1.66 -6.59
N SER A 22 17.01 -1.84 -5.32
CA SER A 22 17.36 -3.02 -4.52
C SER A 22 16.83 -4.35 -5.10
N ARG A 23 15.81 -4.27 -5.96
CA ARG A 23 15.14 -5.42 -6.59
C ARG A 23 15.57 -5.60 -8.06
N GLY A 24 16.42 -4.72 -8.59
CA GLY A 24 16.78 -4.72 -10.01
C GLY A 24 15.61 -4.38 -10.95
N THR A 25 14.61 -3.64 -10.46
CA THR A 25 13.41 -3.22 -11.20
C THR A 25 13.42 -1.71 -11.44
N ARG A 26 12.50 -1.21 -12.27
CA ARG A 26 12.35 0.24 -12.52
C ARG A 26 11.03 0.74 -11.97
N LEU A 27 10.98 2.00 -11.54
CA LEU A 27 9.72 2.67 -11.17
C LEU A 27 8.66 2.61 -12.26
N SER A 28 9.08 2.63 -13.54
CA SER A 28 8.17 2.53 -14.69
C SER A 28 7.38 1.23 -14.72
N ASP A 29 7.91 0.17 -14.10
CA ASP A 29 7.30 -1.16 -14.06
C ASP A 29 6.14 -1.22 -13.05
N TYR A 30 5.94 -0.16 -12.27
CA TYR A 30 4.91 -0.07 -11.24
C TYR A 30 3.93 1.08 -11.49
N GLU A 31 2.69 0.89 -11.06
CA GLU A 31 1.75 1.95 -10.73
C GLU A 31 1.97 2.32 -9.25
N LEU A 32 2.17 3.61 -8.99
CA LEU A 32 2.35 4.14 -7.64
C LEU A 32 1.02 4.66 -7.13
N ARG A 33 0.56 4.11 -6.00
CA ARG A 33 -0.70 4.53 -5.39
C ARG A 33 -0.49 4.96 -3.93
N GLY A 34 -0.87 6.20 -3.63
CA GLY A 34 -0.91 6.67 -2.25
C GLY A 34 -1.92 5.87 -1.43
N VAL A 35 -1.51 5.40 -0.26
CA VAL A 35 -2.37 4.69 0.70
C VAL A 35 -2.36 5.45 2.02
N PHE A 36 -3.54 5.61 2.60
CA PHE A 36 -3.79 6.43 3.77
C PHE A 36 -4.81 5.74 4.66
N MET A 37 -4.51 5.61 5.94
CA MET A 37 -5.47 5.16 6.95
C MET A 37 -5.69 6.23 8.00
N LYS A 38 -6.97 6.52 8.27
CA LYS A 38 -7.43 7.38 9.37
C LYS A 38 -8.30 6.58 10.31
N GLY A 39 -7.83 6.34 11.53
CA GLY A 39 -8.66 5.82 12.61
C GLY A 39 -8.05 4.64 13.36
N GLY A 40 -8.37 4.57 14.66
CA GLY A 40 -8.03 3.46 15.54
C GLY A 40 -9.03 2.32 15.40
N TYR A 41 -8.57 1.18 14.90
CA TYR A 41 -9.30 -0.08 15.06
C TYR A 41 -9.10 -0.60 16.49
N SER A 42 -10.20 -0.96 17.15
CA SER A 42 -10.13 -1.67 18.41
C SER A 42 -9.76 -3.14 18.16
N GLY A 43 -8.57 -3.56 18.61
CA GLY A 43 -8.19 -4.98 18.69
C GLY A 43 -7.12 -5.50 17.73
N SER A 44 -6.54 -4.66 16.86
CA SER A 44 -5.42 -5.02 15.96
C SER A 44 -4.34 -3.94 16.03
N THR A 45 -3.08 -4.28 15.71
CA THR A 45 -2.03 -3.25 15.64
C THR A 45 -2.34 -2.26 14.51
N ILE A 46 -1.88 -1.01 14.64
CA ILE A 46 -2.11 0.05 13.64
C ILE A 46 -1.64 -0.36 12.23
N PHE A 47 -0.53 -1.11 12.14
CA PHE A 47 0.00 -1.60 10.86
C PHE A 47 -0.83 -2.76 10.28
N GLU A 48 -1.39 -3.64 11.09
CA GLU A 48 -2.32 -4.68 10.60
C GLU A 48 -3.59 -4.07 10.03
N SER A 49 -4.07 -2.99 10.65
CA SER A 49 -5.21 -2.24 10.16
C SER A 49 -4.88 -1.56 8.84
N PHE A 50 -3.70 -0.93 8.75
CA PHE A 50 -3.23 -0.27 7.54
C PHE A 50 -3.12 -1.23 6.35
N ARG A 51 -2.68 -2.48 6.57
CA ARG A 51 -2.64 -3.52 5.52
C ARG A 51 -4.00 -3.82 4.87
N ARG A 52 -5.12 -3.47 5.52
CA ARG A 52 -6.47 -3.66 4.96
C ARG A 52 -6.86 -2.58 3.95
N ASP A 53 -6.20 -1.42 4.02
CA ASP A 53 -6.40 -0.30 3.08
C ASP A 53 -5.41 -0.33 1.92
N VAL A 54 -4.40 -1.22 1.98
CA VAL A 54 -3.44 -1.44 0.90
C VAL A 54 -4.04 -2.38 -0.16
N PRO A 55 -3.93 -2.05 -1.47
CA PRO A 55 -4.32 -2.96 -2.54
C PRO A 55 -3.63 -4.32 -2.42
N ALA A 56 -4.39 -5.41 -2.54
CA ALA A 56 -3.87 -6.77 -2.33
C ALA A 56 -2.85 -7.18 -3.40
N GLU A 57 -2.92 -6.56 -4.57
CA GLU A 57 -2.02 -6.72 -5.71
C GLU A 57 -0.70 -5.94 -5.58
N ALA A 58 -0.55 -5.08 -4.57
CA ALA A 58 0.69 -4.39 -4.35
C ALA A 58 1.80 -5.40 -3.97
N GLU A 59 3.02 -5.16 -4.46
CA GLU A 59 4.20 -5.94 -4.06
C GLU A 59 4.75 -5.41 -2.73
N ALA A 60 4.81 -4.08 -2.61
CA ALA A 60 5.34 -3.39 -1.44
C ALA A 60 4.61 -2.08 -1.17
N VAL A 61 4.71 -1.60 0.07
CA VAL A 61 4.41 -0.22 0.46
C VAL A 61 5.70 0.43 0.93
N THR A 62 6.07 1.53 0.28
CA THR A 62 7.27 2.32 0.56
C THR A 62 6.90 3.62 1.26
N ASN A 63 7.90 4.33 1.80
CA ASN A 63 7.73 5.59 2.54
C ASN A 63 6.64 5.51 3.63
N VAL A 64 6.60 4.40 4.38
CA VAL A 64 5.59 4.22 5.42
C VAL A 64 5.89 5.15 6.59
N GLN A 65 5.00 6.11 6.85
CA GLN A 65 5.15 7.08 7.93
C GLN A 65 3.95 7.04 8.88
N TYR A 66 4.25 7.07 10.18
CA TYR A 66 3.26 7.30 11.22
C TYR A 66 3.26 8.79 11.56
N LEU A 67 2.16 9.48 11.27
CA LEU A 67 2.04 10.94 11.46
C LEU A 67 1.56 11.33 12.87
N GLY A 68 1.51 10.37 13.80
CA GLY A 68 1.12 10.61 15.18
C GLY A 68 -0.39 10.63 15.40
N THR A 69 -0.76 11.09 16.59
CA THR A 69 -2.15 11.19 17.05
C THR A 69 -2.64 12.62 16.88
N VAL A 70 -3.64 12.84 16.03
CA VAL A 70 -4.32 14.14 15.94
C VAL A 70 -5.40 14.19 17.03
N THR A 71 -5.20 15.05 18.04
CA THR A 71 -6.22 15.40 19.03
C THR A 71 -7.01 16.59 18.50
N GLY A 72 -8.21 16.36 17.99
CA GLY A 72 -9.13 17.44 17.63
C GLY A 72 -9.84 17.96 18.87
N GLU A 73 -9.49 19.15 19.36
CA GLU A 73 -10.17 19.76 20.52
C GLU A 73 -11.58 20.30 20.21
N SER A 74 -12.01 20.33 18.93
CA SER A 74 -13.18 21.17 18.55
C SER A 74 -14.38 20.47 17.90
N PHE A 75 -14.50 19.14 17.91
CA PHE A 75 -15.73 18.47 17.47
C PHE A 75 -16.14 17.34 18.42
N PHE A 76 -16.84 17.72 19.48
CA PHE A 76 -17.79 16.93 20.27
C PHE A 76 -17.28 15.63 20.92
N TYR A 77 -17.03 15.69 22.24
CA TYR A 77 -17.33 14.64 23.23
C TYR A 77 -17.00 13.17 22.88
N ALA A 78 -15.77 12.94 22.44
CA ALA A 78 -14.98 11.75 22.73
C ALA A 78 -13.58 12.05 22.21
N ALA A 79 -12.55 12.02 23.05
CA ALA A 79 -11.16 12.16 22.62
C ALA A 79 -10.76 10.94 21.76
N ARG A 80 -11.27 10.86 20.53
CA ARG A 80 -10.87 9.86 19.56
C ARG A 80 -9.49 10.27 19.06
N ARG A 81 -8.48 9.65 19.66
CA ARG A 81 -7.11 9.65 19.14
C ARG A 81 -7.17 9.16 17.69
N LEU A 82 -6.96 10.06 16.75
CA LEU A 82 -6.87 9.70 15.33
C LEU A 82 -5.41 9.37 15.04
N GLU A 83 -5.11 8.09 14.97
CA GLU A 83 -3.83 7.60 14.48
C GLU A 83 -3.83 7.59 12.94
N VAL A 84 -2.75 8.09 12.35
CA VAL A 84 -2.63 8.24 10.89
C VAL A 84 -1.37 7.53 10.39
N VAL A 85 -1.56 6.63 9.42
CA VAL A 85 -0.46 5.98 8.69
C VAL A 85 -0.60 6.29 7.20
N ILE A 86 0.51 6.65 6.57
CA ILE A 86 0.60 6.89 5.13
C ILE A 86 1.70 6.05 4.50
N GLY A 87 1.58 5.78 3.21
CA GLY A 87 2.63 5.17 2.41
C GLY A 87 2.31 5.19 0.92
N THR A 88 3.20 4.62 0.12
CA THR A 88 3.04 4.47 -1.33
C THR A 88 3.05 2.99 -1.70
N ALA A 89 1.92 2.46 -2.15
CA ALA A 89 1.83 1.11 -2.66
C ALA A 89 2.43 1.04 -4.08
N LEU A 90 3.32 0.06 -4.30
CA LEU A 90 3.89 -0.28 -5.60
C LEU A 90 3.09 -1.46 -6.17
N ILE A 91 2.26 -1.18 -7.16
CA ILE A 91 1.44 -2.18 -7.84
C ILE A 91 2.15 -2.56 -9.15
N PRO A 92 2.61 -3.81 -9.32
CA PRO A 92 3.25 -4.21 -10.57
C PRO A 92 2.30 -3.99 -11.74
N LYS A 93 2.73 -3.20 -12.73
CA LYS A 93 2.08 -3.24 -14.04
C LYS A 93 2.44 -4.59 -14.60
N ARG A 94 1.51 -5.54 -14.62
CA ARG A 94 1.74 -6.81 -15.32
C ARG A 94 2.32 -6.47 -16.68
N ARG A 95 3.53 -6.95 -16.98
CA ARG A 95 4.01 -6.93 -18.36
C ARG A 95 2.90 -7.58 -19.16
N ARG A 96 2.44 -6.88 -20.18
CA ARG A 96 1.57 -7.43 -21.21
C ARG A 96 2.45 -8.42 -21.99
N GLU A 97 2.78 -9.55 -21.38
CA GLU A 97 3.46 -10.66 -22.02
C GLU A 97 2.41 -11.41 -22.82
N GLU A 98 2.57 -11.29 -24.14
CA GLU A 98 2.35 -12.36 -25.12
C GLU A 98 0.94 -12.96 -25.18
N SER A 99 0.08 -12.28 -25.92
CA SER A 99 -1.07 -12.90 -26.59
C SER A 99 -1.17 -12.37 -28.02
N ASP A 100 -0.04 -12.45 -28.73
CA ASP A 100 0.01 -12.50 -30.20
C ASP A 100 1.39 -13.03 -30.59
N SER A 101 1.63 -14.31 -30.28
CA SER A 101 2.56 -15.07 -31.08
C SER A 101 1.95 -15.15 -32.49
N PRO A 102 2.66 -14.72 -33.56
CA PRO A 102 2.22 -15.07 -34.90
C PRO A 102 2.41 -16.57 -35.02
N ALA A 103 1.32 -17.33 -35.01
CA ALA A 103 1.38 -18.70 -35.51
C ALA A 103 1.70 -18.58 -37.01
N GLY A 104 2.96 -18.87 -37.34
CA GLY A 104 3.46 -18.89 -38.69
C GLY A 104 2.74 -19.91 -39.57
N ASP A 105 2.79 -19.60 -40.87
CA ASP A 105 2.66 -20.43 -42.06
C ASP A 105 2.22 -21.89 -41.91
N GLY A 106 1.14 -22.21 -42.62
CA GLY A 106 0.77 -23.52 -43.15
C GLY A 106 0.02 -23.36 -44.46
#